data_AF-E2AQQ2-F1
#
_entry.id   AF-E2AQQ2-F1
#
_cell.length_a   1.000
_cell.length_b   1.000
_cell.length_c   1.000
_cell.angle_alpha   90.00
_cell.angle_beta   90.00
_cell.angle_gamma   90.00
#
_symmetry.space_group_name_H-M   'P 1'
#
loop_
_entity.id
_entity.type
_entity.pdbx_description
1 polymer ?
#
loop_
_entity_poly.entity_id
_entity_poly.type
_entity_poly.pdbx_seq_one_letter_code
_entity_poly.pdbx_strand_id
1 'polypeptide(L)' 'ILYAILLNKEIFLRELLLNFNNIMDKIHYKSLIESSKLNNDKELYIKIILNKNNCMLSLITGIDMIKTDLI' A
#
# COMPACT_ATOMS: atom_id res chain seq x y z
N ILE A 1 -11.35 -10.15 -15.62
CA ILE A 1 -10.68 -9.86 -14.32
C ILE A 1 -11.17 -8.53 -13.74
N LEU A 2 -11.03 -7.39 -14.44
CA LEU A 2 -11.53 -6.07 -13.98
C LEU A 2 -13.01 -6.09 -13.55
N TYR A 3 -13.88 -6.70 -14.37
CA TYR A 3 -15.32 -6.81 -14.08
C TYR A 3 -15.62 -7.67 -12.83
N ALA A 4 -14.83 -8.73 -12.60
CA ALA A 4 -15.00 -9.60 -11.42
C ALA A 4 -14.53 -8.92 -10.12
N ILE A 5 -13.51 -8.06 -10.21
CA ILE A 5 -12.98 -7.28 -9.09
C ILE A 5 -13.98 -6.19 -8.67
N LEU A 6 -14.61 -5.49 -9.63
CA LEU A 6 -15.56 -4.40 -9.36
C LEU A 6 -16.88 -4.86 -8.74
N LEU A 7 -17.34 -6.08 -9.06
CA LEU A 7 -18.59 -6.63 -8.53
C LEU A 7 -18.44 -7.19 -7.10
N ASN A 8 -17.26 -7.70 -6.76
CA ASN A 8 -16.99 -8.32 -5.47
C ASN A 8 -16.10 -7.43 -4.60
N LYS A 9 -16.72 -6.67 -3.70
CA LYS A 9 -16.04 -5.73 -2.78
C LYS A 9 -14.90 -6.37 -1.98
N GLU A 10 -15.05 -7.64 -1.59
CA GLU A 10 -14.00 -8.39 -0.87
C GLU A 10 -12.79 -8.73 -1.76
N ILE A 11 -13.04 -9.07 -3.03
CA ILE A 11 -11.99 -9.32 -4.01
C ILE A 11 -11.22 -8.02 -4.28
N PHE A 12 -11.94 -6.90 -4.46
CA PHE A 12 -11.31 -5.60 -4.63
C PHE A 12 -10.37 -5.25 -3.47
N LEU A 13 -10.83 -5.36 -2.22
CA LEU A 13 -9.99 -5.06 -1.06
C LEU A 13 -8.80 -6.01 -0.96
N ARG A 14 -8.97 -7.31 -1.25
CA ARG A 14 -7.87 -8.28 -1.24
C ARG A 14 -6.79 -7.95 -2.27
N GLU A 15 -7.17 -7.70 -3.52
CA GLU A 15 -6.21 -7.36 -4.58
C GLU A 15 -5.48 -6.05 -4.29
N LEU A 16 -6.18 -5.06 -3.75
CA LEU A 16 -5.60 -3.79 -3.36
C LEU A 16 -4.56 -3.97 -2.23
N LEU A 17 -4.89 -4.75 -1.19
CA LEU A 17 -3.97 -5.05 -0.10
C LEU A 17 -2.73 -5.82 -0.58
N LEU A 18 -2.93 -6.78 -1.49
CA LEU A 18 -1.85 -7.56 -2.09
C LEU A 18 -0.89 -6.66 -2.88
N ASN A 19 -1.42 -5.68 -3.62
CA ASN A 19 -0.61 -4.73 -4.36
C ASN A 19 0.26 -3.87 -3.43
N PHE A 20 -0.31 -3.36 -2.34
CA PHE A 20 0.46 -2.62 -1.34
C PHE A 20 1.56 -3.47 -0.70
N ASN A 21 1.26 -4.73 -0.36
CA ASN A 21 2.28 -5.66 0.18
C ASN A 21 3.46 -5.84 -0.78
N ASN A 22 3.20 -6.10 -2.06
CA ASN A 22 4.25 -6.26 -3.06
C ASN A 22 5.16 -5.03 -3.17
N ILE A 23 4.58 -3.83 -3.07
CA ILE A 23 5.35 -2.58 -3.11
C ILE A 23 6.19 -2.41 -1.83
N MET A 24 5.61 -2.70 -0.67
CA MET A 24 6.31 -2.64 0.61
C MET A 24 7.51 -3.60 0.64
N ASP A 25 7.34 -4.83 0.15
CA ASP A 25 8.43 -5.81 0.03
C ASP A 25 9.56 -5.31 -0.87
N LYS A 26 9.20 -4.69 -2.00
CA LYS A 26 10.18 -4.10 -2.93
C LYS A 26 10.94 -2.94 -2.28
N ILE A 27 10.28 -2.12 -1.48
CA ILE A 27 10.94 -1.01 -0.76
C ILE A 27 11.83 -1.54 0.36
N HIS A 28 11.37 -2.52 1.13
CA HIS A 28 12.18 -3.17 2.16
C HIS A 28 13.43 -3.84 1.57
N TYR A 29 13.29 -4.52 0.44
CA TYR A 29 14.46 -5.10 -0.25
C TYR A 29 15.44 -4.03 -0.73
N LYS A 30 14.94 -2.94 -1.32
CA LYS A 30 15.78 -1.79 -1.72
C LYS A 30 16.48 -1.14 -0.52
N SER A 31 15.82 -1.07 0.64
CA SER A 31 16.38 -0.47 1.86
C SER A 31 17.58 -1.22 2.41
N LEU A 32 17.61 -2.54 2.24
CA LEU A 32 18.76 -3.38 2.63
C LEU A 32 19.99 -3.12 1.74
N ILE A 33 19.79 -2.69 0.50
CA ILE A 33 20.86 -2.43 -0.48
C ILE A 33 21.33 -0.97 -0.39
N GLU A 34 20.40 -0.02 -0.23
CA GLU A 34 20.66 1.42 -0.16
C GLU A 34 20.28 1.96 1.22
N SER A 35 21.03 1.56 2.24
CA SER A 35 20.80 1.87 3.67
C SER A 35 20.77 3.37 4.02
N SER A 36 21.12 4.25 3.09
CA SER A 36 21.08 5.71 3.26
C SER A 36 19.74 6.37 2.90
N LYS A 37 18.81 5.65 2.26
CA LYS A 37 17.54 6.24 1.76
C LYS A 37 16.34 6.02 2.68
N LEU A 38 16.41 5.08 3.61
CA LEU A 38 15.38 4.90 4.63
C LEU A 38 15.96 5.31 5.98
N ASN A 39 15.39 6.38 6.57
CA ASN A 39 15.63 6.67 7.98
C ASN A 39 15.31 5.39 8.76
N ASN A 40 16.30 4.88 9.50
CA ASN A 40 16.28 3.58 10.19
C ASN A 40 15.10 3.37 11.17
N ASP A 41 14.29 4.41 11.42
CA ASP A 41 13.17 4.41 12.36
C ASP A 41 11.78 4.43 11.68
N LYS A 42 11.68 4.32 10.35
CA LYS A 42 10.36 4.26 9.68
C LYS A 42 9.73 2.88 9.86
N GLU A 43 8.75 2.78 10.76
CA GLU A 43 7.90 1.60 10.88
C GLU A 43 7.13 1.33 9.57
N LEU A 44 7.27 0.10 9.06
CA LEU A 44 6.55 -0.37 7.89
C LEU A 44 5.17 -0.85 8.31
N TYR A 45 4.14 -0.05 8.02
CA TYR A 45 2.76 -0.43 8.27
C TYR A 45 1.85 -0.05 7.10
N ILE A 46 0.71 -0.75 7.01
CA ILE A 46 -0.44 -0.36 6.20
C ILE A 46 -1.58 -0.07 7.18
N LYS A 47 -2.05 1.17 7.22
CA LYS A 47 -3.17 1.60 8.05
C LYS A 47 -4.40 1.78 7.18
N ILE A 48 -5.47 1.08 7.52
CA ILE A 48 -6.78 1.20 6.87
C ILE A 48 -7.65 2.10 7.75
N ILE A 49 -8.13 3.21 7.19
CA ILE A 49 -9.04 4.13 7.87
C ILE A 49 -10.35 4.19 7.08
N LEU A 50 -11.45 3.91 7.78
CA LEU A 50 -12.78 3.90 7.19
C LEU A 50 -13.53 5.15 7.63
N ASN A 51 -13.74 6.07 6.69
CA ASN A 51 -14.53 7.28 6.91
C ASN A 51 -15.94 7.06 6.36
N LYS A 52 -16.86 6.65 7.25
CA LYS A 52 -18.26 6.38 6.90
C LYS A 52 -19.00 7.63 6.43
N ASN A 53 -18.67 8.80 6.96
CA ASN A 53 -19.36 10.04 6.63
C ASN A 53 -19.07 10.49 5.19
N ASN A 54 -17.86 10.23 4.70
CA ASN A 54 -17.44 10.59 3.34
C ASN A 54 -17.47 9.40 2.38
N CYS A 55 -18.01 8.24 2.79
CA CYS A 55 -17.96 6.99 2.03
C CYS A 55 -16.55 6.67 1.49
N MET A 56 -15.52 6.97 2.28
CA MET A 56 -14.13 6.93 1.85
C MET A 56 -13.34 5.90 2.64
N LEU A 57 -12.55 5.09 1.94
CA LEU A 57 -11.57 4.18 2.54
C LEU A 57 -10.18 4.73 2.23
N SER A 58 -9.41 5.03 3.27
CA SER A 58 -8.05 5.56 3.16
C SER A 58 -7.06 4.47 3.53
N LEU A 59 -6.03 4.30 2.71
CA LEU A 59 -4.91 3.41 2.97
C LEU A 59 -3.67 4.28 3.11
N ILE A 60 -3.03 4.21 4.26
CA ILE A 60 -1.87 5.03 4.59
C ILE A 60 -0.73 4.10 4.93
N THR A 61 0.39 4.27 4.25
CA THR A 61 1.63 3.55 4.52
C THR A 61 2.57 4.38 5.39
N GLY A 62 3.41 3.72 6.18
CA GLY A 62 4.51 4.39 6.91
C GLY A 62 5.65 4.88 6.00
N ILE A 63 5.58 4.58 4.70
CA ILE A 63 6.53 5.03 3.68
C ILE A 63 5.87 6.03 2.74
N ASP A 64 6.59 7.11 2.43
CA ASP A 64 6.27 8.05 1.36
C ASP A 64 6.50 7.36 0.01
N MET A 65 5.44 7.00 -0.70
CA MET A 65 5.54 6.48 -2.07
C MET A 65 5.73 7.63 -3.06
N ILE A 66 6.73 7.51 -3.94
CA ILE A 66 6.92 8.45 -5.04
C ILE A 66 5.93 8.08 -6.16
N LYS A 67 5.43 9.08 -6.90
CA LYS A 67 4.48 8.90 -8.01
C LYS A 67 4.88 7.81 -9.03
N THR A 68 6.17 7.53 -9.17
CA THR A 68 6.73 6.52 -10.08
C THR A 68 6.53 5.08 -9.61
N ASP A 69 6.21 4.85 -8.34
CA ASP A 69 5.95 3.51 -7.77
C ASP A 69 4.46 3.15 -7.78
N LEU A 70 3.59 4.08 -8.21
CA LEU A 70 2.16 3.84 -8.42
C LEU A 70 1.96 3.25 -9.83
N ILE A 71 1.36 2.07 -9.89
CA ILE A 71 0.94 1.39 -11.13
C ILE A 71 -0.52 1.76 -11.44
#